data_AF-A0A7W5TMP3-F1
#
_entry.id   AF-A0A7W5TMP3-F1
#
_cell.length_a   1.000
_cell.length_b   1.000
_cell.length_c   1.000
_cell.angle_alpha   90.00
_cell.angle_beta   90.00
_cell.angle_gamma   90.00
#
_symmetry.space_group_name_H-M   'P 1'
#
loop_
_entity.id
_entity.type
_entity.pdbx_description
1 polymer ?
#
loop_
_entity_poly.entity_id
_entity_poly.type
_entity_poly.pdbx_seq_one_letter_code
_entity_poly.pdbx_strand_id
1 'polypeptide(L)'
;MTAMLVDLLDEDVQVQEGIAYDIRNLRDDLAAVSDPTSVAFTLETHRYRKDFENRVSQADLGLVVKYENHYEPELSGQRSWLLQAKRVYETKYDPSRRYEPRATFGAFDSEQDARIRELVRFIDDDFFRYLLYCPRPEALDQRTKTELSYFRSRAVGSDIFDFASGLQVRDDVLNGFPTLAAGIFFADVEGCPKTLGAVHEGLLTSATPFSWFIVQHIPGARPHPRGSFPDRHLQRETDDLVSRIVRGDEEVVGIISEKLSERTWDGVLLPAATLTITISAGEPVDRDRPRWDRID
;
A
#
# COMPACT_ATOMS: atom_id res chain seq x y z
N MET A 1 -1.09 -17.27 -4.03
CA MET A 1 -0.17 -16.12 -4.22
C MET A 1 0.05 -15.41 -2.89
N THR A 2 -1.02 -15.20 -2.11
CA THR A 2 -1.03 -14.70 -0.73
C THR A 2 -0.07 -15.46 0.21
N ALA A 3 -0.15 -16.79 0.25
CA ALA A 3 0.76 -17.61 1.07
C ALA A 3 2.24 -17.32 0.76
N MET A 4 2.62 -17.39 -0.52
CA MET A 4 3.98 -17.04 -0.96
C MET A 4 4.38 -15.60 -0.63
N LEU A 5 3.44 -14.64 -0.62
CA LEU A 5 3.75 -13.27 -0.23
C LEU A 5 4.02 -13.15 1.27
N VAL A 6 3.18 -13.79 2.08
CA VAL A 6 3.32 -13.83 3.53
C VAL A 6 4.61 -14.55 3.90
N ASP A 7 4.88 -15.70 3.28
CA ASP A 7 6.12 -16.47 3.43
C ASP A 7 7.33 -15.62 3.03
N LEU A 8 7.27 -14.86 1.94
CA LEU A 8 8.36 -13.95 1.54
C LEU A 8 8.51 -12.72 2.43
N LEU A 9 7.56 -12.40 3.29
CA LEU A 9 7.64 -11.30 4.26
C LEU A 9 7.93 -11.79 5.69
N ASP A 10 7.88 -13.11 5.92
CA ASP A 10 8.24 -13.75 7.18
C ASP A 10 9.76 -13.82 7.34
N GLU A 11 10.27 -13.25 8.43
CA GLU A 11 11.70 -13.12 8.69
C GLU A 11 12.43 -14.48 8.74
N ASP A 12 11.82 -15.51 9.32
CA ASP A 12 12.43 -16.83 9.44
C ASP A 12 12.50 -17.52 8.08
N VAL A 13 11.48 -17.34 7.25
CA VAL A 13 11.44 -17.87 5.88
C VAL A 13 12.44 -17.13 4.99
N GLN A 14 12.56 -15.80 5.08
CA GLN A 14 13.52 -15.03 4.28
C GLN A 14 14.97 -15.48 4.53
N VAL A 15 15.31 -15.78 5.79
CA VAL A 15 16.62 -16.30 6.18
C VAL A 15 16.84 -17.71 5.62
N GLN A 16 15.82 -18.58 5.67
CA GLN A 16 15.89 -19.94 5.11
C GLN A 16 16.04 -19.96 3.59
N GLU A 17 15.32 -19.08 2.89
CA GLU A 17 15.35 -18.94 1.43
C GLU A 17 16.59 -18.16 0.93
N GLY A 18 17.41 -17.63 1.84
CA GLY A 18 18.66 -16.94 1.50
C GLY A 18 18.45 -15.66 0.71
N ILE A 19 17.41 -14.90 1.04
CA ILE A 19 17.10 -13.65 0.36
C ILE A 19 18.22 -12.64 0.62
N ALA A 20 18.82 -12.13 -0.46
CA ALA A 20 20.02 -11.30 -0.40
C ALA A 20 19.82 -9.93 0.29
N TYR A 21 18.57 -9.45 0.36
CA TYR A 21 18.18 -8.26 1.09
C TYR A 21 16.93 -8.59 1.90
N ASP A 22 17.11 -8.93 3.16
CA ASP A 22 16.05 -9.37 4.06
C ASP A 22 15.45 -8.19 4.87
N ILE A 23 14.43 -8.49 5.69
CA ILE A 23 13.77 -7.50 6.53
C ILE A 23 14.68 -6.93 7.62
N ARG A 24 15.77 -7.62 7.98
CA ARG A 24 16.78 -7.11 8.91
C ARG A 24 17.60 -6.04 8.23
N ASN A 25 18.09 -6.29 7.01
CA ASN A 25 18.77 -5.28 6.21
C ASN A 25 17.91 -4.02 6.04
N LEU A 26 16.61 -4.21 5.76
CA LEU A 26 15.67 -3.10 5.67
C LEU A 26 15.57 -2.33 6.98
N ARG A 27 15.41 -3.01 8.12
CA ARG A 27 15.33 -2.37 9.44
C ARG A 27 16.62 -1.62 9.78
N ASP A 28 17.77 -2.21 9.50
CA ASP A 28 19.08 -1.60 9.77
C ASP A 28 19.29 -0.34 8.91
N ASP A 29 18.95 -0.40 7.61
CA ASP A 29 19.02 0.75 6.71
C ASP A 29 18.09 1.88 7.16
N LEU A 30 16.88 1.55 7.62
CA LEU A 30 15.91 2.53 8.12
C LEU A 30 16.31 3.11 9.47
N ALA A 31 16.94 2.32 10.34
CA ALA A 31 17.50 2.79 11.60
C ALA A 31 18.72 3.71 11.38
N ALA A 32 19.41 3.56 10.24
CA ALA A 32 20.51 4.43 9.85
C ALA A 32 20.04 5.76 9.20
N VAL A 33 18.75 5.92 8.90
CA VAL A 33 18.19 7.20 8.43
C VAL A 33 18.25 8.22 9.56
N SER A 34 18.85 9.38 9.29
CA SER A 34 19.19 10.41 10.28
C SER A 34 18.00 10.95 11.08
N ASP A 35 18.25 11.27 12.35
CA ASP A 35 17.33 12.00 13.23
C ASP A 35 16.73 13.26 12.57
N PRO A 36 15.45 13.59 12.82
CA PRO A 36 14.59 13.07 13.90
C PRO A 36 13.53 12.05 13.43
N THR A 37 13.64 11.46 12.23
CA THR A 37 12.59 10.57 11.70
C THR A 37 13.06 9.12 11.70
N SER A 38 12.27 8.23 12.30
CA SER A 38 12.51 6.79 12.25
C SER A 38 11.34 6.07 11.57
N VAL A 39 11.62 4.92 10.96
CA VAL A 39 10.60 4.09 10.30
C VAL A 39 10.74 2.65 10.78
N ALA A 40 9.63 2.08 11.24
CA ALA A 40 9.54 0.71 11.72
C ALA A 40 8.53 -0.09 10.89
N PHE A 41 8.86 -1.37 10.65
CA PHE A 41 8.01 -2.29 9.91
C PHE A 41 7.69 -3.52 10.75
N THR A 42 6.40 -3.82 10.87
CA THR A 42 5.86 -4.98 11.60
C THR A 42 4.91 -5.74 10.69
N LEU A 43 5.12 -7.04 10.52
CA LEU A 43 4.19 -7.93 9.84
C LEU A 43 3.52 -8.83 10.89
N GLU A 44 2.19 -8.89 10.85
CA GLU A 44 1.39 -9.77 11.70
C GLU A 44 0.61 -10.75 10.81
N THR A 45 0.72 -12.05 11.08
CA THR A 45 -0.04 -13.10 10.37
C THR A 45 -1.21 -13.56 11.21
N HIS A 46 -2.40 -13.68 10.61
CA HIS A 46 -3.61 -14.03 11.34
C HIS A 46 -3.97 -15.50 11.18
N ARG A 47 -4.35 -16.15 12.29
CA ARG A 47 -4.95 -17.49 12.27
C ARG A 47 -6.39 -17.39 12.77
N TYR A 48 -7.33 -17.43 11.83
CA TYR A 48 -8.75 -17.31 12.14
C TYR A 48 -9.36 -18.63 12.61
N ARG A 49 -10.49 -18.53 13.31
CA ARG A 49 -11.30 -19.70 13.64
C ARG A 49 -11.86 -20.34 12.36
N LYS A 50 -12.01 -21.67 12.34
CA LYS A 50 -12.53 -22.42 11.17
C LYS A 50 -13.88 -21.93 10.64
N ASP A 51 -14.73 -21.43 11.54
CA ASP A 51 -16.06 -20.88 11.18
C ASP A 51 -15.95 -19.56 10.38
N PHE A 52 -14.80 -18.88 10.50
CA PHE A 52 -14.45 -17.69 9.76
C PHE A 52 -13.56 -17.98 8.54
N GLU A 53 -12.80 -19.09 8.50
CA GLU A 53 -11.92 -19.48 7.37
C GLU A 53 -12.65 -19.53 6.02
N ASN A 54 -13.91 -19.96 6.00
CA ASN A 54 -14.76 -19.98 4.78
C ASN A 54 -15.37 -18.61 4.44
N ARG A 55 -15.16 -17.60 5.29
CA ARG A 55 -15.53 -16.19 5.12
C ARG A 55 -14.30 -15.31 4.85
N VAL A 56 -13.19 -15.89 4.37
CA VAL A 56 -11.88 -15.23 4.09
C VAL A 56 -11.50 -15.18 2.59
N SER A 57 -10.95 -14.03 2.14
CA SER A 57 -10.13 -13.83 0.91
C SER A 57 -10.65 -13.02 -0.31
N GLN A 58 -11.23 -11.82 -0.13
CA GLN A 58 -11.15 -10.81 -1.22
C GLN A 58 -10.00 -9.82 -1.07
N ALA A 59 -9.38 -9.78 0.12
CA ALA A 59 -8.15 -9.04 0.38
C ALA A 59 -7.03 -10.03 0.72
N ASP A 60 -5.89 -9.86 0.06
CA ASP A 60 -4.68 -10.65 0.27
C ASP A 60 -3.90 -10.16 1.49
N LEU A 61 -3.91 -8.85 1.76
CA LEU A 61 -3.10 -8.22 2.78
C LEU A 61 -3.83 -7.00 3.39
N GLY A 62 -3.74 -6.81 4.70
CA GLY A 62 -4.06 -5.55 5.35
C GLY A 62 -2.83 -4.64 5.43
N LEU A 63 -2.98 -3.34 5.25
CA LEU A 63 -1.91 -2.35 5.41
C LEU A 63 -2.35 -1.29 6.41
N VAL A 64 -1.54 -1.04 7.44
CA VAL A 64 -1.72 0.07 8.38
C VAL A 64 -0.51 0.97 8.29
N VAL A 65 -0.71 2.25 7.97
CA VAL A 65 0.34 3.28 8.04
C VAL A 65 0.05 4.15 9.25
N LYS A 66 0.96 4.15 10.21
CA LYS A 66 0.88 4.92 11.45
C LYS A 66 1.93 6.02 11.42
N TYR A 67 1.53 7.23 11.80
CA TYR A 67 2.45 8.33 12.06
C TYR A 67 2.38 8.73 13.53
N GLU A 68 3.53 8.71 14.19
CA GLU A 68 3.70 9.07 15.59
C GLU A 68 4.61 10.30 15.68
N ASN A 69 4.05 11.46 15.99
CA ASN A 69 4.83 12.66 16.24
C ASN A 69 4.97 12.87 17.75
N HIS A 70 6.17 12.65 18.28
CA HIS A 70 6.45 12.80 19.71
C HIS A 70 6.59 14.28 20.12
N TYR A 71 6.80 15.20 19.18
CA TYR A 71 6.82 16.64 19.43
C TYR A 71 5.43 17.27 19.41
N GLU A 72 4.58 16.85 18.46
CA GLU A 72 3.20 17.32 18.27
C GLU A 72 2.24 16.11 18.20
N PRO A 73 1.88 15.49 19.35
CA PRO A 73 1.06 14.28 19.38
C PRO A 73 -0.29 14.39 18.68
N GLU A 74 -0.87 15.59 18.65
CA GLU A 74 -2.11 15.91 17.95
C GLU A 74 -2.03 15.74 16.42
N LEU A 75 -0.83 15.73 15.84
CA LEU A 75 -0.59 15.45 14.43
C LEU A 75 -0.42 13.95 14.14
N SER A 76 -0.31 13.13 15.18
CA SER A 76 -0.25 11.68 15.04
C SER A 76 -1.57 11.13 14.51
N GLY A 77 -1.48 10.05 13.74
CA GLY A 77 -2.66 9.40 13.18
C GLY A 77 -2.33 8.04 12.58
N GLN A 78 -3.35 7.42 12.00
CA GLN A 78 -3.20 6.19 11.24
C GLN A 78 -4.12 6.21 10.02
N ARG A 79 -3.77 5.43 9.00
CA ARG A 79 -4.64 5.10 7.88
C ARG A 79 -4.49 3.62 7.58
N SER A 80 -5.58 2.99 7.15
CA SER A 80 -5.62 1.54 6.97
C SER A 80 -6.27 1.18 5.64
N TRP A 81 -5.72 0.17 4.96
CA TRP A 81 -6.25 -0.32 3.69
C TRP A 81 -6.31 -1.85 3.64
N LEU A 82 -7.35 -2.38 3.01
CA LEU A 82 -7.39 -3.74 2.48
C LEU A 82 -6.79 -3.76 1.08
N LEU A 83 -5.90 -4.72 0.82
CA LEU A 83 -5.16 -4.83 -0.42
C LEU A 83 -5.49 -6.15 -1.11
N GLN A 84 -5.82 -6.08 -2.40
CA GLN A 84 -5.94 -7.26 -3.25
C GLN A 84 -4.77 -7.33 -4.23
N ALA A 85 -3.96 -8.37 -4.13
CA ALA A 85 -2.77 -8.56 -4.94
C ALA A 85 -3.11 -9.06 -6.34
N LYS A 86 -2.54 -8.41 -7.35
CA LYS A 86 -2.61 -8.84 -8.74
C LYS A 86 -1.22 -8.82 -9.35
N ARG A 87 -0.81 -9.93 -9.95
CA ARG A 87 0.46 -10.04 -10.68
C ARG A 87 0.22 -9.92 -12.18
N VAL A 88 1.16 -9.27 -12.89
CA VAL A 88 1.19 -9.29 -14.35
C VAL A 88 1.67 -10.65 -14.87
N TYR A 89 0.99 -11.17 -15.88
CA TYR A 89 1.32 -12.46 -16.49
C TYR A 89 2.19 -12.27 -17.73
N GLU A 90 3.06 -13.26 -17.95
CA GLU A 90 3.94 -13.27 -19.12
C GLU A 90 3.14 -13.38 -20.42
N THR A 91 3.57 -12.65 -21.45
CA THR A 91 3.02 -12.74 -22.79
C THR A 91 3.52 -14.01 -23.47
N LYS A 92 2.58 -14.85 -23.94
CA LYS A 92 2.89 -16.17 -24.55
C LYS A 92 3.49 -16.09 -25.96
N TYR A 93 3.54 -14.90 -26.56
CA TYR A 93 3.79 -14.74 -28.00
C TYR A 93 5.27 -14.72 -28.38
N ASP A 94 6.14 -14.21 -27.52
CA ASP A 94 7.57 -14.09 -27.80
C ASP A 94 8.39 -14.49 -26.54
N PRO A 95 9.09 -15.63 -26.56
CA PRO A 95 9.91 -16.07 -25.44
C PRO A 95 11.03 -15.09 -25.06
N SER A 96 11.46 -14.24 -26.00
CA SER A 96 12.45 -13.18 -25.78
C SER A 96 11.85 -11.91 -25.17
N ARG A 97 10.51 -11.78 -25.17
CA ARG A 97 9.74 -10.69 -24.56
C ARG A 97 8.67 -11.24 -23.64
N ARG A 98 9.13 -11.68 -22.48
CA ARG A 98 8.26 -12.27 -21.45
C ARG A 98 7.22 -11.29 -20.93
N TYR A 99 7.57 -10.02 -20.79
CA TYR A 99 6.67 -9.00 -20.28
C TYR A 99 6.66 -7.82 -21.25
N GLU A 100 5.57 -7.69 -22.02
CA GLU A 100 5.36 -6.55 -22.91
C GLU A 100 4.41 -5.53 -22.25
N PRO A 101 4.34 -4.27 -22.71
CA PRO A 101 3.41 -3.28 -22.12
C PRO A 101 1.93 -3.71 -22.17
N ARG A 102 1.56 -4.55 -23.14
CA ARG A 102 0.22 -5.14 -23.24
C ARG A 102 -0.02 -6.32 -22.28
N ALA A 103 0.99 -6.76 -21.53
CA ALA A 103 0.85 -7.81 -20.54
C ALA A 103 -0.22 -7.41 -19.53
N THR A 104 -1.16 -8.32 -19.26
CA THR A 104 -2.30 -8.05 -18.39
C THR A 104 -2.03 -8.56 -16.99
N PHE A 105 -2.53 -7.82 -16.00
CA PHE A 105 -2.77 -8.40 -14.69
C PHE A 105 -3.85 -9.49 -14.86
N GLY A 106 -3.74 -10.60 -14.13
CA GLY A 106 -4.65 -11.75 -14.30
C GLY A 106 -6.11 -11.34 -14.25
N ALA A 107 -7.01 -12.22 -14.73
CA ALA A 107 -8.43 -11.93 -14.86
C ALA A 107 -8.97 -11.22 -13.60
N PHE A 108 -9.29 -9.94 -13.77
CA PHE A 108 -10.13 -9.22 -12.83
C PHE A 108 -11.48 -9.91 -12.94
N ASP A 109 -11.73 -10.83 -12.02
CA ASP A 109 -13.04 -11.44 -11.89
C ASP A 109 -14.05 -10.31 -11.64
N SER A 110 -14.98 -10.14 -12.58
CA SER A 110 -16.00 -9.09 -12.52
C SER A 110 -16.90 -9.25 -11.29
N GLU A 111 -17.10 -10.48 -10.82
CA GLU A 111 -17.88 -10.74 -9.60
C GLU A 111 -17.09 -10.35 -8.35
N GLN A 112 -15.78 -10.62 -8.32
CA GLN A 112 -14.90 -10.11 -7.25
C GLN A 112 -14.87 -8.57 -7.24
N ASP A 113 -14.71 -7.92 -8.38
CA ASP A 113 -14.66 -6.46 -8.48
C ASP A 113 -15.99 -5.82 -8.07
N ALA A 114 -17.13 -6.39 -8.49
CA ALA A 114 -18.45 -5.93 -8.11
C ALA A 114 -18.66 -6.00 -6.59
N ARG A 115 -18.22 -7.11 -5.97
CA ARG A 115 -18.24 -7.25 -4.51
C ARG A 115 -17.39 -6.16 -3.88
N ILE A 116 -16.09 -6.09 -4.15
CA ILE A 116 -15.20 -5.05 -3.57
C ILE A 116 -15.83 -3.64 -3.62
N ARG A 117 -16.45 -3.26 -4.75
CA ARG A 117 -17.15 -1.97 -4.88
C ARG A 117 -18.35 -1.81 -3.96
N GLU A 118 -19.17 -2.84 -3.80
CA GLU A 118 -20.30 -2.80 -2.87
C GLU A 118 -19.83 -2.74 -1.41
N LEU A 119 -18.72 -3.40 -1.04
CA LEU A 119 -18.12 -3.24 0.29
C LEU A 119 -17.66 -1.81 0.54
N VAL A 120 -16.91 -1.23 -0.40
CA VAL A 120 -16.45 0.17 -0.31
C VAL A 120 -17.64 1.11 -0.15
N ARG A 121 -18.72 0.90 -0.90
CA ARG A 121 -19.97 1.68 -0.78
C ARG A 121 -20.72 1.47 0.53
N PHE A 122 -20.64 0.27 1.11
CA PHE A 122 -21.31 -0.03 2.38
C PHE A 122 -20.64 0.67 3.55
N ILE A 123 -19.30 0.67 3.57
CA ILE A 123 -18.51 1.33 4.61
C ILE A 123 -18.44 2.86 4.39
N ASP A 124 -18.63 3.29 3.14
CA ASP A 124 -18.54 4.70 2.72
C ASP A 124 -17.18 5.31 3.05
N ASP A 125 -16.11 4.52 2.83
CA ASP A 125 -14.72 4.92 3.07
C ASP A 125 -13.80 4.40 1.97
N ASP A 126 -12.70 5.11 1.75
CA ASP A 126 -11.68 4.85 0.75
C ASP A 126 -10.54 3.99 1.31
N PHE A 127 -10.87 2.75 1.65
CA PHE A 127 -9.96 1.84 2.37
C PHE A 127 -9.56 0.60 1.56
N PHE A 128 -9.91 0.49 0.28
CA PHE A 128 -9.56 -0.68 -0.53
C PHE A 128 -8.63 -0.29 -1.68
N ARG A 129 -7.58 -1.07 -1.93
CA ARG A 129 -6.65 -0.86 -3.05
C ARG A 129 -6.28 -2.16 -3.74
N TYR A 130 -5.97 -2.06 -5.03
CA TYR A 130 -5.28 -3.12 -5.75
C TYR A 130 -3.77 -2.96 -5.62
N LEU A 131 -3.10 -4.05 -5.25
CA LEU A 131 -1.65 -4.14 -5.15
C LEU A 131 -1.09 -4.84 -6.39
N LEU A 132 -0.51 -4.07 -7.31
CA LEU A 132 -0.09 -4.52 -8.61
C LEU A 132 1.41 -4.86 -8.61
N TYR A 133 1.72 -6.14 -8.82
CA TYR A 133 3.08 -6.64 -8.96
C TYR A 133 3.54 -6.59 -10.40
N CYS A 134 4.54 -5.74 -10.64
CA CYS A 134 5.17 -5.51 -11.93
C CYS A 134 6.62 -6.04 -11.93
N PRO A 135 7.13 -6.55 -13.07
CA PRO A 135 8.54 -6.86 -13.22
C PRO A 135 9.37 -5.59 -13.04
N ARG A 136 10.47 -5.70 -12.29
CA ARG A 136 11.43 -4.60 -12.18
C ARG A 136 12.17 -4.39 -13.51
N PRO A 137 12.71 -3.19 -13.78
CA PRO A 137 13.39 -2.89 -15.04
C PRO A 137 14.53 -3.85 -15.42
N GLU A 138 15.18 -4.49 -14.45
CA GLU A 138 16.25 -5.47 -14.68
C GLU A 138 15.74 -6.79 -15.28
N ALA A 139 14.46 -7.12 -15.07
CA ALA A 139 13.82 -8.34 -15.58
C ALA A 139 13.16 -8.13 -16.96
N LEU A 140 13.22 -6.90 -17.50
CA LEU A 140 12.59 -6.53 -18.77
C LEU A 140 13.61 -6.52 -19.92
N ASP A 141 13.15 -6.84 -21.12
CA ASP A 141 13.95 -6.63 -22.32
C ASP A 141 14.14 -5.12 -22.59
N GLN A 142 15.21 -4.78 -23.30
CA GLN A 142 15.60 -3.38 -23.51
C GLN A 142 14.50 -2.55 -24.22
N ARG A 143 13.75 -3.16 -25.14
CA ARG A 143 12.69 -2.45 -25.87
C ARG A 143 11.54 -2.12 -24.92
N THR A 144 11.04 -3.11 -24.18
CA THR A 144 9.99 -2.88 -23.16
C THR A 144 10.45 -1.86 -22.12
N LYS A 145 11.71 -1.96 -21.64
CA LYS A 145 12.26 -1.01 -20.67
C LYS A 145 12.21 0.43 -21.20
N THR A 146 12.61 0.66 -22.45
CA THR A 146 12.55 1.99 -23.08
C THR A 146 11.12 2.49 -23.25
N GLU A 147 10.20 1.62 -23.69
CA GLU A 147 8.80 1.97 -23.90
C GLU A 147 8.07 2.34 -22.59
N LEU A 148 8.24 1.52 -21.54
CA LEU A 148 7.69 1.84 -20.22
C LEU A 148 8.34 3.10 -19.63
N SER A 149 9.63 3.34 -19.90
CA SER A 149 10.28 4.58 -19.48
C SER A 149 9.67 5.80 -20.16
N TYR A 150 9.36 5.71 -21.45
CA TYR A 150 8.66 6.77 -22.17
C TYR A 150 7.29 7.06 -21.55
N PHE A 151 6.50 6.03 -21.22
CA PHE A 151 5.20 6.22 -20.55
C PHE A 151 5.33 6.91 -19.20
N ARG A 152 6.28 6.48 -18.36
CA ARG A 152 6.55 7.11 -17.07
C ARG A 152 6.91 8.59 -17.23
N SER A 153 7.87 8.90 -18.10
CA SER A 153 8.32 10.28 -18.34
C SER A 153 7.19 11.17 -18.85
N ARG A 154 6.30 10.62 -19.69
CA ARG A 154 5.11 11.35 -20.16
C ARG A 154 4.12 11.61 -19.03
N ALA A 155 3.87 10.61 -18.18
CA ALA A 155 2.91 10.70 -17.08
C ALA A 155 3.32 11.73 -16.03
N VAL A 156 4.60 11.75 -15.64
CA VAL A 156 5.12 12.68 -14.63
C VAL A 156 5.57 14.03 -15.19
N GLY A 157 5.48 14.22 -16.51
CA GLY A 157 6.00 15.41 -17.20
C GLY A 157 5.40 16.72 -16.71
N SER A 158 4.13 16.71 -16.27
CA SER A 158 3.46 17.87 -15.66
C SER A 158 3.83 18.09 -14.19
N ASP A 159 4.29 17.04 -13.51
CA ASP A 159 4.40 16.98 -12.05
C ASP A 159 5.79 17.40 -11.56
N ILE A 160 6.78 17.35 -12.45
CA ILE A 160 8.17 17.81 -12.22
C ILE A 160 8.23 19.30 -11.83
N PHE A 161 7.21 20.10 -12.16
CA PHE A 161 7.16 21.53 -11.87
C PHE A 161 6.44 21.89 -10.55
N ASP A 162 6.00 20.90 -9.77
CA ASP A 162 5.48 21.10 -8.42
C ASP A 162 6.66 21.21 -7.41
N PHE A 163 6.73 22.30 -6.63
CA PHE A 163 7.93 22.67 -5.87
C PHE A 163 8.29 21.75 -4.70
N ALA A 164 7.36 20.91 -4.22
CA ALA A 164 7.62 19.99 -3.11
C ALA A 164 7.90 18.56 -3.60
N SER A 165 6.91 17.90 -4.20
CA SER A 165 7.07 16.53 -4.71
C SER A 165 7.75 16.45 -6.09
N GLY A 166 7.63 17.49 -6.92
CA GLY A 166 8.16 17.52 -8.27
C GLY A 166 9.69 17.55 -8.34
N LEU A 167 10.38 18.09 -7.33
CA LEU A 167 11.84 18.00 -7.22
C LEU A 167 12.32 16.56 -7.01
N GLN A 168 11.63 15.79 -6.17
CA GLN A 168 11.97 14.38 -5.94
C GLN A 168 11.62 13.53 -7.17
N VAL A 169 10.48 13.80 -7.82
CA VAL A 169 10.13 13.18 -9.12
C VAL A 169 11.19 13.50 -10.18
N ARG A 170 11.64 14.76 -10.26
CA ARG A 170 12.70 15.20 -11.18
C ARG A 170 14.00 14.44 -10.91
N ASP A 171 14.42 14.39 -9.65
CA ASP A 171 15.67 13.75 -9.26
C ASP A 171 15.61 12.23 -9.54
N ASP A 172 14.48 11.58 -9.32
CA ASP A 172 14.27 10.16 -9.70
C ASP A 172 14.31 9.94 -11.23
N VAL A 173 13.74 10.86 -12.01
CA VAL A 173 13.82 10.82 -13.49
C VAL A 173 15.25 11.02 -14.00
N LEU A 174 16.02 11.91 -13.36
CA LEU A 174 17.40 12.22 -13.76
C LEU A 174 18.42 11.17 -13.30
N ASN A 175 18.23 10.57 -12.12
CA ASN A 175 19.16 9.59 -11.54
C ASN A 175 18.98 8.16 -12.08
N GLY A 176 17.91 7.91 -12.86
CA GLY A 176 17.73 6.66 -13.61
C GLY A 176 17.42 5.40 -12.79
N PHE A 177 17.16 5.52 -11.49
CA PHE A 177 16.93 4.44 -10.51
C PHE A 177 15.77 4.80 -9.53
N PRO A 178 15.02 3.83 -8.94
CA PRO A 178 13.84 3.25 -9.55
C PRO A 178 12.60 3.33 -8.63
N THR A 179 12.40 4.40 -7.86
CA THR A 179 11.19 4.51 -7.03
C THR A 179 9.93 4.60 -7.91
N LEU A 180 10.03 5.29 -9.06
CA LEU A 180 8.97 5.40 -10.07
C LEU A 180 8.89 4.17 -10.98
N ALA A 181 9.97 3.40 -11.07
CA ALA A 181 10.03 2.11 -11.75
C ALA A 181 9.98 0.96 -10.74
N ALA A 182 9.14 1.12 -9.71
CA ALA A 182 8.96 0.14 -8.65
C ALA A 182 8.48 -1.21 -9.20
N GLY A 183 8.66 -2.27 -8.41
CA GLY A 183 8.03 -3.56 -8.68
C GLY A 183 6.61 -3.67 -8.13
N ILE A 184 6.15 -2.69 -7.37
CA ILE A 184 4.87 -2.72 -6.65
C ILE A 184 4.18 -1.36 -6.78
N PHE A 185 2.93 -1.38 -7.24
CA PHE A 185 2.08 -0.20 -7.40
C PHE A 185 0.74 -0.39 -6.71
N PHE A 186 0.17 0.71 -6.23
CA PHE A 186 -1.15 0.79 -5.62
C PHE A 186 -2.09 1.45 -6.61
N ALA A 187 -3.25 0.87 -6.83
CA ALA A 187 -4.29 1.44 -7.66
C ALA A 187 -5.62 1.47 -6.91
N ASP A 188 -6.39 2.52 -7.15
CA ASP A 188 -7.75 2.64 -6.63
C ASP A 188 -8.66 1.56 -7.25
N VAL A 189 -9.76 1.26 -6.57
CA VAL A 189 -10.77 0.32 -7.09
C VAL A 189 -11.38 0.86 -8.39
N GLU A 190 -11.67 2.17 -8.40
CA GLU A 190 -12.12 2.87 -9.60
C GLU A 190 -10.93 3.20 -10.50
N GLY A 191 -10.99 2.82 -11.78
CA GLY A 191 -9.92 3.15 -12.73
C GLY A 191 -8.67 2.28 -12.63
N CYS A 192 -8.70 1.16 -11.89
CA CYS A 192 -7.58 0.22 -11.79
C CYS A 192 -7.04 -0.20 -13.17
N PRO A 193 -5.74 0.03 -13.46
CA PRO A 193 -5.14 -0.29 -14.75
C PRO A 193 -5.10 -1.80 -14.98
N LYS A 194 -5.39 -2.21 -16.21
CA LYS A 194 -5.49 -3.64 -16.60
C LYS A 194 -4.22 -4.19 -17.24
N THR A 195 -3.31 -3.33 -17.65
CA THR A 195 -2.07 -3.69 -18.35
C THR A 195 -0.84 -3.04 -17.72
N LEU A 196 0.32 -3.64 -17.93
CA LEU A 196 1.61 -3.10 -17.48
C LEU A 196 1.87 -1.69 -18.03
N GLY A 197 1.56 -1.47 -19.30
CA GLY A 197 1.65 -0.15 -19.93
C GLY A 197 0.76 0.88 -19.24
N ALA A 198 -0.51 0.53 -18.97
CA ALA A 198 -1.46 1.44 -18.33
C ALA A 198 -1.02 1.85 -16.91
N VAL A 199 -0.35 0.97 -16.16
CA VAL A 199 0.25 1.32 -14.86
C VAL A 199 1.28 2.44 -15.01
N HIS A 200 2.14 2.35 -16.02
CA HIS A 200 3.18 3.36 -16.25
C HIS A 200 2.65 4.62 -16.93
N GLU A 201 1.57 4.53 -17.72
CA GLU A 201 0.89 5.70 -18.30
C GLU A 201 0.09 6.50 -17.26
N GLY A 202 -0.45 5.82 -16.25
CA GLY A 202 -1.23 6.42 -15.15
C GLY A 202 -0.43 6.68 -13.88
N LEU A 203 0.90 6.76 -14.00
CA LEU A 203 1.81 6.89 -12.85
C LEU A 203 1.46 8.12 -11.99
N LEU A 204 1.40 7.92 -10.66
CA LEU A 204 0.99 8.91 -9.64
C LEU A 204 -0.45 9.45 -9.78
N THR A 205 -1.24 8.91 -10.70
CA THR A 205 -2.63 9.33 -10.94
C THR A 205 -3.61 8.18 -10.70
N SER A 206 -3.51 7.10 -11.49
CA SER A 206 -4.32 5.88 -11.30
C SER A 206 -3.51 4.71 -10.74
N ALA A 207 -2.17 4.80 -10.78
CA ALA A 207 -1.27 3.86 -10.13
C ALA A 207 -0.08 4.57 -9.49
N THR A 208 0.10 4.38 -8.19
CA THR A 208 1.15 5.03 -7.40
C THR A 208 2.16 4.00 -6.94
N PRO A 209 3.47 4.19 -7.14
CA PRO A 209 4.47 3.28 -6.59
C PRO A 209 4.35 3.18 -5.06
N PHE A 210 4.64 2.01 -4.48
CA PHE A 210 4.46 1.78 -3.05
C PHE A 210 5.12 2.82 -2.14
N SER A 211 6.36 3.19 -2.39
CA SER A 211 7.08 4.20 -1.60
C SER A 211 6.40 5.56 -1.65
N TRP A 212 5.96 5.97 -2.83
CA TRP A 212 5.22 7.22 -3.05
C TRP A 212 3.84 7.18 -2.40
N PHE A 213 3.17 6.03 -2.44
CA PHE A 213 1.89 5.83 -1.78
C PHE A 213 2.03 6.04 -0.26
N ILE A 214 3.03 5.44 0.38
CA ILE A 214 3.27 5.64 1.82
C ILE A 214 3.47 7.13 2.14
N VAL A 215 4.36 7.81 1.41
CA VAL A 215 4.70 9.23 1.65
C VAL A 215 3.48 10.14 1.49
N GLN A 216 2.66 9.89 0.47
CA GLN A 216 1.43 10.67 0.21
C GLN A 216 0.37 10.49 1.30
N HIS A 217 0.41 9.39 2.04
CA HIS A 217 -0.62 9.03 3.01
C HIS A 217 -0.13 9.07 4.47
N ILE A 218 1.03 9.68 4.75
CA ILE A 218 1.48 9.97 6.11
C ILE A 218 0.44 10.90 6.77
N PRO A 219 -0.22 10.49 7.87
CA PRO A 219 -1.13 11.35 8.63
C PRO A 219 -0.46 12.68 9.02
N GLY A 220 -1.20 13.79 8.93
CA GLY A 220 -0.69 15.11 9.31
C GLY A 220 0.12 15.84 8.22
N ALA A 221 0.59 15.16 7.18
CA ALA A 221 1.12 15.83 5.99
C ALA A 221 0.00 16.68 5.35
N ARG A 222 0.27 17.95 5.04
CA ARG A 222 -0.68 18.75 4.26
C ARG A 222 -0.82 18.07 2.90
N PRO A 223 -2.02 17.65 2.48
CA PRO A 223 -2.21 17.12 1.14
C PRO A 223 -1.79 18.20 0.15
N HIS A 224 -0.97 17.84 -0.83
CA HIS A 224 -0.90 18.65 -2.04
C HIS A 224 -2.27 18.68 -2.71
N PRO A 225 -2.67 19.80 -3.32
CA PRO A 225 -4.02 20.00 -3.81
C PRO A 225 -4.27 19.12 -5.04
N ARG A 226 -4.61 17.85 -4.83
CA ARG A 226 -5.15 16.95 -5.86
C ARG A 226 -6.46 16.27 -5.48
N GLY A 227 -7.03 16.59 -4.33
CA GLY A 227 -8.37 16.14 -3.95
C GLY A 227 -8.89 16.83 -2.70
N SER A 228 -10.18 17.16 -2.69
CA SER A 228 -10.89 17.59 -1.49
C SER A 228 -11.05 16.38 -0.57
N PHE A 229 -10.47 16.45 0.63
CA PHE A 229 -10.81 15.50 1.70
C PHE A 229 -11.79 16.17 2.69
N PRO A 230 -12.83 15.47 3.13
CA PRO A 230 -13.81 16.00 4.08
C PRO A 230 -13.23 16.13 5.51
N ASP A 231 -14.02 16.80 6.35
CA ASP A 231 -13.71 17.29 7.70
C ASP A 231 -13.12 16.25 8.68
N ARG A 232 -12.05 16.64 9.39
CA ARG A 232 -11.21 15.79 10.27
C ARG A 232 -11.93 15.17 11.49
N HIS A 233 -13.12 15.64 11.85
CA HIS A 233 -13.82 15.17 13.05
C HIS A 233 -14.73 13.96 12.81
N LEU A 234 -15.21 13.75 11.58
CA LEU A 234 -16.02 12.58 11.20
C LEU A 234 -15.16 11.37 10.80
N GLN A 235 -13.88 11.59 10.46
CA GLN A 235 -12.95 10.53 10.03
C GLN A 235 -12.53 9.58 11.15
N ARG A 236 -12.46 10.02 12.42
CA ARG A 236 -11.89 9.19 13.50
C ARG A 236 -12.67 7.91 13.81
N GLU A 237 -14.00 7.95 13.75
CA GLU A 237 -14.83 6.76 14.03
C GLU A 237 -14.78 5.76 12.87
N THR A 238 -14.81 6.26 11.63
CA THR A 238 -14.66 5.41 10.43
C THR A 238 -13.25 4.85 10.32
N ASP A 239 -12.21 5.63 10.63
CA ASP A 239 -10.81 5.19 10.68
C ASP A 239 -10.61 4.05 11.70
N ASP A 240 -11.29 4.09 12.84
CA ASP A 240 -11.22 3.01 13.85
C ASP A 240 -11.91 1.74 13.35
N LEU A 241 -13.12 1.87 12.77
CA LEU A 241 -13.83 0.75 12.17
C LEU A 241 -13.00 0.09 11.05
N VAL A 242 -12.47 0.89 10.13
CA VAL A 242 -11.63 0.43 9.03
C VAL A 242 -10.34 -0.20 9.55
N SER A 243 -9.70 0.38 10.56
CA SER A 243 -8.51 -0.21 11.19
C SER A 243 -8.80 -1.58 11.79
N ARG A 244 -9.93 -1.75 12.49
CA ARG A 244 -10.36 -3.04 13.04
C ARG A 244 -10.62 -4.07 11.95
N ILE A 245 -11.23 -3.67 10.83
CA ILE A 245 -11.43 -4.54 9.65
C ILE A 245 -10.09 -4.96 9.05
N VAL A 246 -9.17 -4.02 8.82
CA VAL A 246 -7.86 -4.26 8.19
C VAL A 246 -6.93 -5.09 9.06
N ARG A 247 -7.09 -5.03 10.39
CA ARG A 247 -6.42 -5.90 11.35
C ARG A 247 -7.10 -7.27 11.49
N GLY A 248 -8.26 -7.47 10.87
CA GLY A 248 -8.99 -8.72 10.92
C GLY A 248 -9.67 -9.01 12.25
N ASP A 249 -10.19 -7.99 12.95
CA ASP A 249 -10.97 -8.16 14.18
C ASP A 249 -12.25 -8.98 13.91
N GLU A 250 -12.28 -10.22 14.42
CA GLU A 250 -13.37 -11.18 14.20
C GLU A 250 -14.75 -10.63 14.64
N GLU A 251 -14.80 -9.79 15.67
CA GLU A 251 -16.06 -9.23 16.19
C GLU A 251 -16.68 -8.26 15.18
N VAL A 252 -15.87 -7.32 14.68
CA VAL A 252 -16.31 -6.32 13.71
C VAL A 252 -16.69 -6.97 12.39
N VAL A 253 -15.87 -7.93 11.94
CA VAL A 253 -16.15 -8.68 10.71
C VAL A 253 -17.43 -9.50 10.84
N GLY A 254 -17.69 -10.07 12.01
CA GLY A 254 -18.95 -10.76 12.31
C GLY A 254 -20.16 -9.85 12.10
N ILE A 255 -20.13 -8.66 12.67
CA ILE A 255 -21.21 -7.65 12.56
C ILE A 255 -21.42 -7.21 11.11
N ILE A 256 -20.33 -6.94 10.38
CA ILE A 256 -20.41 -6.52 8.97
C ILE A 256 -20.96 -7.65 8.11
N SER A 257 -20.50 -8.88 8.33
CA SER A 257 -20.97 -10.06 7.59
C SER A 257 -22.45 -10.32 7.83
N GLU A 258 -22.95 -10.17 9.05
CA GLU A 258 -24.37 -10.31 9.37
C GLU A 258 -25.21 -9.27 8.62
N LYS A 259 -24.83 -7.99 8.70
CA LYS A 259 -25.53 -6.89 8.00
C LYS A 259 -25.50 -7.03 6.48
N LEU A 260 -24.39 -7.52 5.92
CA LEU A 260 -24.25 -7.73 4.48
C LEU A 260 -24.95 -9.02 4.02
N SER A 261 -25.07 -10.05 4.87
CA SER A 261 -25.76 -11.30 4.53
C SER A 261 -27.24 -11.09 4.22
N GLU A 262 -27.88 -10.11 4.88
CA GLU A 262 -29.25 -9.68 4.56
C GLU A 262 -29.39 -9.11 3.13
N ARG A 263 -28.27 -8.69 2.52
CA ARG A 263 -28.19 -8.15 1.15
C ARG A 263 -27.63 -9.16 0.14
N THR A 264 -27.61 -10.46 0.45
CA THR A 264 -27.05 -11.52 -0.42
C THR A 264 -25.56 -11.35 -0.74
N TRP A 265 -24.81 -10.75 0.18
CA TRP A 265 -23.37 -10.64 0.07
C TRP A 265 -22.68 -11.97 0.40
N ASP A 266 -21.99 -12.54 -0.57
CA ASP A 266 -21.13 -13.73 -0.42
C ASP A 266 -19.64 -13.35 -0.40
N GLY A 267 -19.35 -12.04 -0.32
CA GLY A 267 -18.00 -11.50 -0.36
C GLY A 267 -17.25 -11.65 0.95
N VAL A 268 -15.94 -11.43 0.88
CA VAL A 268 -15.02 -12.09 1.80
C VAL A 268 -14.00 -11.11 2.40
N LEU A 269 -14.06 -10.84 3.70
CA LEU A 269 -13.53 -9.58 4.29
C LEU A 269 -12.14 -9.68 4.94
N LEU A 270 -11.79 -10.82 5.54
CA LEU A 270 -10.59 -10.93 6.40
C LEU A 270 -9.30 -11.01 5.57
N PRO A 271 -8.24 -10.25 5.93
CA PRO A 271 -6.93 -10.37 5.30
C PRO A 271 -6.11 -11.52 5.91
N ALA A 272 -5.27 -12.20 5.13
CA ALA A 272 -4.43 -13.29 5.64
C ALA A 272 -3.30 -12.80 6.58
N ALA A 273 -2.82 -11.59 6.35
CA ALA A 273 -1.80 -10.93 7.15
C ALA A 273 -2.05 -9.41 7.15
N THR A 274 -1.47 -8.71 8.11
CA THR A 274 -1.47 -7.26 8.19
C THR A 274 -0.04 -6.75 8.28
N LEU A 275 0.35 -5.88 7.35
CA LEU A 275 1.58 -5.12 7.39
C LEU A 275 1.32 -3.77 8.06
N THR A 276 2.07 -3.47 9.12
CA THR A 276 2.05 -2.18 9.79
C THR A 276 3.37 -1.45 9.54
N ILE A 277 3.27 -0.22 9.04
CA ILE A 277 4.39 0.70 8.82
C ILE A 277 4.22 1.85 9.81
N THR A 278 5.14 1.99 10.75
CA THR A 278 5.14 3.08 11.73
C THR A 278 6.22 4.07 11.36
N ILE A 279 5.85 5.32 11.16
CA ILE A 279 6.75 6.43 10.90
C ILE A 279 6.72 7.31 12.14
N SER A 280 7.85 7.46 12.82
CA SER A 280 7.94 8.23 14.06
C SER A 280 8.81 9.46 13.86
N ALA A 281 8.38 10.59 14.43
CA ALA A 281 9.15 11.83 14.48
C ALA A 281 9.47 12.19 15.92
N GLY A 282 10.76 12.35 16.23
CA GLY A 282 11.30 12.53 17.57
C GLY A 282 11.60 11.22 18.29
N GLU A 283 12.27 11.33 19.43
CA GLU A 283 12.43 10.18 20.33
C GLU A 283 11.13 9.97 21.12
N PRO A 284 10.73 8.70 21.37
CA PRO A 284 9.64 8.42 22.29
C PRO A 284 9.97 9.05 23.63
N VAL A 285 9.09 9.93 24.11
CA VAL A 285 9.28 10.64 25.38
C VAL A 285 9.48 9.59 26.46
N ASP A 286 10.70 9.54 27.01
CA ASP A 286 11.03 8.78 28.20
C ASP A 286 9.98 9.17 29.26
N ARG A 287 9.10 8.24 29.63
CA ARG A 287 8.01 8.51 30.59
C ARG A 287 8.53 9.00 31.94
N ASP A 288 9.83 8.87 32.18
CA ASP A 288 10.55 9.27 33.39
C ASP A 288 11.27 10.62 33.30
N ARG A 289 11.21 11.34 32.17
CA ARG A 289 11.73 12.73 32.13
C ARG A 289 10.70 13.66 32.76
N PRO A 290 11.04 14.38 33.85
CA PRO A 290 10.13 15.34 34.43
C PRO A 290 9.78 16.39 33.38
N ARG A 291 8.47 16.52 33.10
CA ARG A 291 7.93 17.67 32.38
C ARG A 291 8.43 18.91 33.11
N TRP A 292 9.22 19.73 32.42
CA TRP A 292 9.39 21.11 32.84
C TRP A 292 8.04 21.77 32.60
N ASP A 293 7.19 21.71 33.62
CA ASP A 293 5.96 22.47 33.67
C ASP A 293 6.30 23.93 33.38
N ARG A 294 5.45 24.54 32.56
CA ARG A 294 5.46 25.95 32.19
C ARG A 294 5.84 26.80 33.41
N ILE A 295 6.95 27.51 33.30
CA ILE A 295 7.18 28.68 34.13
C ILE A 295 6.27 29.77 33.53
N ASP A 296 5.43 30.33 34.40
CA ASP A 296 4.40 31.34 34.15
C ASP A 296 4.83 32.51 33.24
#